data_AF-A0A3M1ERZ5-F1
#
_entry.id   AF-A0A3M1ERZ5-F1
#
_cell.length_a   1.000
_cell.length_b   1.000
_cell.length_c   1.000
_cell.angle_alpha   90.00
_cell.angle_beta   90.00
_cell.angle_gamma   90.00
#
_symmetry.space_group_name_H-M   'P 1'
#
loop_
_entity.id
_entity.type
_entity.pdbx_description
1 polymer ?
#
loop_
_entity_poly.entity_id
_entity_poly.type
_entity_poly.pdbx_seq_one_letter_code
_entity_poly.pdbx_strand_id
1 'polypeptide(L)'
;MKGWTPKIIAAGLLLVALLGGEGKRCTPQATLTLHLWDPAGNPIPGRVTIEGIDGTPDPELAPIPIYDGDLGPFPVAEGTGNRRYTLSGTVTLQIPPGRYRVWASRGLAYTLFETEIEAVADEEILLEARLEEAIDTTGWRSADFHVHARPSSDSQVPLEARIFSLVGEGIEYVAATDHNRLTDYRPVIEALGVGDLLVASVGDEITTGVRGHFNAFPLDAASAPPSPAMPIPAIFEGIEALPGEEVLQVNHPRFEGAGYFDTIALDPQTGATENPNASFAFQAMEVLNGISDKELSLDAPPQTMLDWFHLLSRGYRFTATGNSDSHTLTAEVGYPRNYVAVPEGTDDVEGAVVAAVRAHRVVVSHGPLPTFTVDGVA
;
A
#
# COMPACT_ATOMS: atom_id res chain seq x y z
N MET A 1 -32.58 -2.90 -73.06
CA MET A 1 -33.76 -2.84 -72.18
C MET A 1 -34.11 -4.25 -71.74
N LYS A 2 -33.80 -4.60 -70.49
CA LYS A 2 -34.34 -5.72 -69.71
C LYS A 2 -33.92 -5.44 -68.27
N GLY A 3 -34.86 -5.01 -67.43
CA GLY A 3 -34.64 -4.84 -65.99
C GLY A 3 -34.80 -6.18 -65.27
N TRP A 4 -34.17 -6.31 -64.11
CA TRP A 4 -34.62 -7.25 -63.08
C TRP A 4 -34.02 -6.95 -61.70
N THR A 5 -34.92 -6.47 -60.83
CA THR A 5 -35.11 -6.67 -59.37
C THR A 5 -33.94 -6.89 -58.38
N PRO A 6 -34.01 -6.26 -57.19
CA PRO A 6 -33.10 -6.51 -56.07
C PRO A 6 -33.44 -7.83 -55.37
N LYS A 7 -32.42 -8.61 -54.98
CA LYS A 7 -32.61 -9.78 -54.13
C LYS A 7 -32.71 -9.37 -52.67
N ILE A 8 -33.91 -9.52 -52.14
CA ILE A 8 -34.22 -9.65 -50.71
C ILE A 8 -33.42 -10.85 -50.18
N ILE A 9 -32.55 -10.63 -49.19
CA ILE A 9 -32.02 -11.72 -48.38
C ILE A 9 -32.96 -11.86 -47.18
N ALA A 10 -33.61 -13.02 -47.14
CA ALA A 10 -34.61 -13.40 -46.18
C ALA A 10 -34.04 -13.46 -44.75
N ALA A 11 -34.86 -13.01 -43.80
CA ALA A 11 -34.69 -13.24 -42.38
C ALA A 11 -34.63 -14.76 -42.10
N GLY A 12 -33.47 -15.25 -41.69
CA GLY A 12 -33.32 -16.57 -41.10
C GLY A 12 -33.67 -16.49 -39.61
N LEU A 13 -34.85 -17.02 -39.25
CA LEU A 13 -35.14 -17.43 -37.88
C LEU A 13 -34.05 -18.40 -37.41
N LEU A 14 -33.27 -18.00 -36.41
CA LEU A 14 -32.43 -18.95 -35.68
C LEU A 14 -33.30 -19.57 -34.58
N LEU A 15 -33.81 -20.76 -34.88
CA LEU A 15 -34.43 -21.66 -33.92
C LEU A 15 -33.30 -22.18 -32.99
N VAL A 16 -33.18 -21.64 -31.78
CA VAL A 16 -32.27 -22.20 -30.78
C VAL A 16 -32.89 -23.47 -30.23
N ALA A 17 -32.35 -24.61 -30.66
CA ALA A 17 -32.64 -25.91 -30.09
C ALA A 17 -32.07 -25.95 -28.66
N LEU A 18 -32.97 -26.13 -27.69
CA LEU A 18 -32.66 -26.58 -26.34
C LEU A 18 -32.01 -27.97 -26.43
N LEU A 19 -30.68 -28.03 -26.27
CA LEU A 19 -29.96 -29.26 -25.98
C LEU A 19 -29.18 -29.05 -24.69
N GLY A 20 -29.51 -29.90 -23.71
CA GLY A 20 -29.01 -29.85 -22.35
C GLY A 20 -27.50 -30.03 -22.29
N GLY A 21 -26.82 -28.95 -21.92
CA GLY A 21 -25.61 -29.03 -21.11
C GLY A 21 -26.00 -28.58 -19.70
N GLU A 22 -25.61 -29.32 -18.68
CA GLU A 22 -25.59 -28.82 -17.31
C GLU A 22 -24.62 -27.64 -17.25
N GLY A 23 -25.12 -26.45 -17.61
CA GLY A 23 -24.46 -25.21 -17.27
C GLY A 23 -24.34 -25.20 -15.76
N LYS A 24 -23.12 -24.93 -15.24
CA LYS A 24 -22.93 -24.52 -13.86
C LYS A 24 -24.04 -23.51 -13.56
N ARG A 25 -25.04 -23.90 -12.76
CA ARG A 25 -26.00 -22.93 -12.24
C ARG A 25 -25.14 -21.91 -11.53
N CYS A 26 -25.15 -20.66 -12.02
CA CYS A 26 -24.59 -19.56 -11.24
C CYS A 26 -25.28 -19.65 -9.89
N THR A 27 -24.52 -19.90 -8.83
CA THR A 27 -25.06 -19.90 -7.48
C THR A 27 -25.80 -18.57 -7.33
N PRO A 28 -27.09 -18.54 -6.97
CA PRO A 28 -27.82 -17.27 -6.84
C PRO A 28 -27.02 -16.31 -5.98
N GLN A 29 -26.99 -15.02 -6.35
CA GLN A 29 -26.23 -13.98 -5.65
C GLN A 29 -27.20 -12.85 -5.27
N ALA A 30 -26.92 -12.16 -4.18
CA ALA A 30 -27.44 -10.83 -3.92
C ALA A 30 -26.54 -9.79 -4.61
N THR A 31 -27.13 -8.67 -5.02
CA THR A 31 -26.39 -7.49 -5.48
C THR A 31 -26.26 -6.50 -4.33
N LEU A 32 -25.06 -6.34 -3.80
CA LEU A 32 -24.75 -5.36 -2.76
C LEU A 32 -24.10 -4.12 -3.39
N THR A 33 -24.73 -2.96 -3.25
CA THR A 33 -24.13 -1.66 -3.59
C THR A 33 -23.78 -0.91 -2.31
N LEU A 34 -22.51 -0.51 -2.19
CA LEU A 34 -22.03 0.40 -1.15
C LEU A 34 -21.64 1.73 -1.77
N HIS A 35 -22.13 2.81 -1.17
CA HIS A 35 -21.59 4.15 -1.38
C HIS A 35 -20.84 4.64 -0.14
N LEU A 36 -19.68 5.24 -0.36
CA LEU A 36 -18.80 5.82 0.66
C LEU A 36 -18.82 7.33 0.48
N TRP A 37 -19.19 8.04 1.55
CA TRP A 37 -19.35 9.50 1.57
C TRP A 37 -18.52 10.15 2.66
N ASP A 38 -18.03 11.35 2.38
CA ASP A 38 -17.60 12.29 3.42
C ASP A 38 -18.83 12.92 4.13
N PRO A 39 -18.61 13.67 5.23
CA PRO A 39 -19.69 14.39 5.91
C PRO A 39 -20.41 15.46 5.06
N ALA A 40 -19.75 15.96 4.01
CA ALA A 40 -20.31 16.94 3.09
C ALA A 40 -21.18 16.31 1.98
N GLY A 41 -21.20 14.98 1.88
CA GLY A 41 -21.95 14.23 0.88
C GLY A 41 -21.21 14.05 -0.45
N ASN A 42 -19.90 14.29 -0.50
CA ASN A 42 -19.09 13.94 -1.66
C ASN A 42 -18.66 12.47 -1.58
N PRO A 43 -18.59 11.76 -2.72
CA PRO A 43 -18.07 10.41 -2.74
C PRO A 43 -16.58 10.41 -2.38
N ILE A 44 -16.15 9.41 -1.61
CA ILE A 44 -14.75 9.28 -1.19
C ILE A 44 -14.18 7.90 -1.52
N PRO A 45 -12.90 7.82 -1.92
CA PRO A 45 -12.23 6.52 -2.06
C PRO A 45 -12.15 5.80 -0.72
N GLY A 46 -12.14 4.47 -0.79
CA GLY A 46 -11.99 3.65 0.40
C GLY A 46 -11.90 2.17 0.09
N ARG A 47 -11.83 1.38 1.17
CA ARG A 47 -11.88 -0.07 1.16
C ARG A 47 -13.21 -0.54 1.73
N VAL A 48 -13.75 -1.60 1.13
CA VAL A 48 -14.86 -2.40 1.64
C VAL A 48 -14.35 -3.80 1.98
N THR A 49 -14.69 -4.31 3.16
CA THR A 49 -14.40 -5.68 3.58
C THR A 49 -15.71 -6.37 3.95
N ILE A 50 -15.91 -7.61 3.53
CA ILE A 50 -17.11 -8.39 3.85
C ILE A 50 -16.68 -9.71 4.48
N GLU A 51 -17.08 -9.97 5.73
CA GLU A 51 -16.82 -11.26 6.38
C GLU A 51 -18.13 -12.01 6.57
N GLY A 52 -18.09 -13.31 6.29
CA GLY A 52 -19.19 -14.20 6.60
C GLY A 52 -19.30 -14.41 8.11
N ILE A 53 -20.52 -14.35 8.64
CA ILE A 53 -20.80 -14.58 10.06
C ILE A 53 -21.76 -15.75 10.25
N ASP A 54 -21.78 -16.31 11.46
CA ASP A 54 -22.66 -17.41 11.86
C ASP A 54 -22.62 -18.64 10.93
N GLY A 55 -21.41 -19.00 10.48
CA GLY A 55 -21.17 -20.15 9.62
C GLY A 55 -21.25 -19.85 8.12
N THR A 56 -21.56 -18.61 7.74
CA THR A 56 -21.40 -18.14 6.36
C THR A 56 -19.91 -17.99 6.04
N PRO A 57 -19.39 -18.53 4.91
CA PRO A 57 -18.02 -18.26 4.47
C PRO A 57 -17.84 -16.83 3.95
N ASP A 58 -16.61 -16.32 3.97
CA ASP A 58 -16.28 -15.05 3.33
C ASP A 58 -16.53 -15.12 1.81
N PRO A 59 -17.07 -14.06 1.20
CA PRO A 59 -17.25 -14.01 -0.24
C PRO A 59 -15.91 -13.80 -0.95
N GLU A 60 -15.66 -14.53 -2.03
CA GLU A 60 -14.54 -14.29 -2.95
C GLU A 60 -14.93 -13.15 -3.90
N LEU A 61 -14.69 -11.90 -3.48
CA LEU A 61 -15.02 -10.70 -4.26
C LEU A 61 -14.04 -10.49 -5.43
N ALA A 62 -12.79 -10.96 -5.30
CA ALA A 62 -11.81 -11.09 -6.39
C ALA A 62 -10.79 -12.17 -6.07
N PRO A 63 -10.10 -12.68 -7.12
CA PRO A 63 -9.02 -13.62 -6.94
C PRO A 63 -8.03 -13.16 -5.87
N ILE A 64 -7.77 -14.03 -4.91
CA ILE A 64 -6.59 -13.91 -4.05
C ILE A 64 -5.35 -14.19 -4.89
N PRO A 65 -4.39 -13.25 -5.00
CA PRO A 65 -3.11 -13.53 -5.64
C PRO A 65 -2.39 -14.64 -4.87
N ILE A 66 -2.31 -15.85 -5.44
CA ILE A 66 -1.51 -16.94 -4.87
C ILE A 66 -0.08 -16.74 -5.35
N TYR A 67 0.89 -16.76 -4.43
CA TYR A 67 2.33 -16.57 -4.65
C TYR A 67 3.00 -17.56 -5.64
N ASP A 68 2.28 -18.54 -6.21
CA ASP A 68 2.85 -19.68 -6.95
C ASP A 68 2.28 -19.83 -8.37
N GLY A 69 1.87 -18.73 -9.02
CA GLY A 69 1.35 -18.82 -10.38
C GLY A 69 1.33 -17.50 -11.14
N ASP A 70 1.69 -17.59 -12.43
CA ASP A 70 1.45 -16.53 -13.41
C ASP A 70 -0.06 -16.27 -13.45
N LEU A 71 -0.49 -15.13 -12.89
CA LEU A 71 -1.91 -14.75 -12.82
C LEU A 71 -2.52 -14.53 -14.20
N GLY A 72 -1.74 -14.56 -15.29
CA GLY A 72 -2.23 -14.15 -16.59
C GLY A 72 -2.79 -12.71 -16.55
N PRO A 73 -3.52 -12.28 -17.58
CA PRO A 73 -4.09 -10.94 -17.64
C PRO A 73 -5.45 -10.89 -16.93
N PHE A 74 -5.50 -11.04 -15.60
CA PHE A 74 -6.72 -10.72 -14.85
C PHE A 74 -6.75 -9.22 -14.50
N PRO A 75 -7.88 -8.53 -14.70
CA PRO A 75 -8.08 -7.17 -14.22
C PRO A 75 -8.38 -7.22 -12.71
N VAL A 76 -7.36 -7.51 -11.88
CA VAL A 76 -7.49 -7.54 -10.41
C VAL A 76 -7.36 -6.13 -9.81
N ALA A 77 -7.79 -5.10 -10.56
CA ALA A 77 -7.45 -3.71 -10.30
C ALA A 77 -8.04 -3.17 -8.98
N GLU A 78 -8.98 -3.87 -8.36
CA GLU A 78 -9.85 -3.27 -7.33
C GLU A 78 -10.01 -4.14 -6.07
N GLY A 79 -9.17 -5.16 -5.82
CA GLY A 79 -9.18 -5.86 -4.52
C GLY A 79 -8.74 -7.33 -4.55
N THR A 80 -8.90 -8.01 -3.42
CA THR A 80 -8.44 -9.40 -3.19
C THR A 80 -9.36 -10.10 -2.18
N GLY A 81 -9.63 -11.39 -2.38
CA GLY A 81 -10.45 -12.19 -1.47
C GLY A 81 -11.75 -11.46 -1.13
N ASN A 82 -11.97 -11.21 0.16
CA ASN A 82 -13.16 -10.58 0.69
C ASN A 82 -13.10 -9.04 0.77
N ARG A 83 -12.13 -8.41 0.09
CA ARG A 83 -11.88 -6.96 0.13
C ARG A 83 -11.96 -6.33 -1.25
N ARG A 84 -12.49 -5.10 -1.30
CA ARG A 84 -12.59 -4.26 -2.51
C ARG A 84 -12.08 -2.86 -2.20
N TYR A 85 -11.43 -2.22 -3.15
CA TYR A 85 -11.03 -0.82 -3.10
C TYR A 85 -11.82 -0.05 -4.16
N THR A 86 -12.18 1.19 -3.87
CA THR A 86 -12.85 2.08 -4.81
C THR A 86 -12.19 3.45 -4.81
N LEU A 87 -12.03 4.01 -6.01
CA LEU A 87 -11.61 5.40 -6.20
C LEU A 87 -12.81 6.35 -6.30
N SER A 88 -13.96 5.83 -6.73
CA SER A 88 -15.19 6.61 -6.96
C SER A 88 -16.10 6.67 -5.74
N GLY A 89 -15.74 6.00 -4.65
CA GLY A 89 -16.59 5.82 -3.48
C GLY A 89 -17.82 4.94 -3.72
N THR A 90 -17.90 4.22 -4.84
CA THR A 90 -18.98 3.27 -5.08
C THR A 90 -18.42 1.89 -5.41
N VAL A 91 -19.03 0.85 -4.85
CA VAL A 91 -18.74 -0.55 -5.18
C VAL A 91 -20.06 -1.30 -5.35
N THR A 92 -20.19 -2.07 -6.43
CA THR A 92 -21.31 -3.00 -6.65
C THR A 92 -20.78 -4.43 -6.72
N LEU A 93 -21.27 -5.29 -5.84
CA LEU A 93 -20.74 -6.64 -5.60
C LEU A 93 -21.84 -7.69 -5.77
N GLN A 94 -21.43 -8.85 -6.25
CA GLN A 94 -22.24 -10.06 -6.19
C GLN A 94 -21.76 -10.87 -4.99
N ILE A 95 -22.65 -11.13 -4.04
CA ILE A 95 -22.37 -11.92 -2.84
C ILE A 95 -23.33 -13.11 -2.71
N PRO A 96 -22.89 -14.30 -2.26
CA PRO A 96 -23.80 -15.42 -2.05
C PRO A 96 -24.82 -15.12 -0.95
N PRO A 97 -25.98 -15.79 -0.92
CA PRO A 97 -26.91 -15.72 0.20
C PRO A 97 -26.22 -16.16 1.50
N GLY A 98 -26.46 -15.44 2.59
CA GLY A 98 -25.80 -15.67 3.87
C GLY A 98 -25.83 -14.44 4.76
N ARG A 99 -25.26 -14.55 5.96
CA ARG A 99 -25.13 -13.41 6.87
C ARG A 99 -23.70 -12.90 6.83
N TYR A 100 -23.57 -11.58 6.74
CA TYR A 100 -22.27 -10.93 6.61
C TYR A 100 -22.14 -9.76 7.57
N ARG A 101 -20.91 -9.52 8.00
CA ARG A 101 -20.48 -8.23 8.53
C ARG A 101 -19.76 -7.46 7.43
N VAL A 102 -20.12 -6.21 7.25
CA VAL A 102 -19.61 -5.32 6.20
C VAL A 102 -18.93 -4.15 6.87
N TRP A 103 -17.68 -3.90 6.46
CA TRP A 103 -16.92 -2.71 6.85
C TRP A 103 -16.64 -1.82 5.66
N ALA A 104 -16.55 -0.52 5.91
CA ALA A 104 -15.94 0.43 5.00
C ALA A 104 -14.97 1.36 5.75
N SER A 105 -13.80 1.61 5.16
CA SER A 105 -12.71 2.40 5.76
C SER A 105 -11.96 3.23 4.71
N ARG A 106 -11.33 4.33 5.15
CA ARG A 106 -10.38 5.15 4.35
C ARG A 106 -8.99 5.21 5.01
N GLY A 107 -8.65 4.18 5.77
CA GLY A 107 -7.44 4.13 6.58
C GLY A 107 -7.55 4.81 7.95
N LEU A 108 -6.41 4.92 8.62
CA LEU A 108 -6.30 5.26 10.05
C LEU A 108 -6.84 6.64 10.45
N ALA A 109 -6.84 7.61 9.53
CA ALA A 109 -7.29 8.97 9.81
C ALA A 109 -8.82 9.13 9.82
N TYR A 110 -9.57 8.10 9.41
CA TYR A 110 -11.02 8.16 9.24
C TYR A 110 -11.77 7.21 10.18
N THR A 111 -13.05 7.50 10.44
CA THR A 111 -13.93 6.59 11.15
C THR A 111 -14.17 5.29 10.36
N LEU A 112 -14.53 4.23 11.08
CA LEU A 112 -14.89 2.93 10.51
C LEU A 112 -16.41 2.80 10.42
N PHE A 113 -16.93 2.48 9.24
CA PHE A 113 -18.31 2.02 9.09
C PHE A 113 -18.37 0.50 9.33
N GLU A 114 -19.37 0.05 10.07
CA GLU A 114 -19.63 -1.38 10.34
C GLU A 114 -21.14 -1.63 10.39
N THR A 115 -21.60 -2.66 9.68
CA THR A 115 -22.98 -3.16 9.80
C THR A 115 -23.05 -4.66 9.52
N GLU A 116 -24.09 -5.31 10.02
CA GLU A 116 -24.45 -6.66 9.61
C GLU A 116 -25.58 -6.63 8.58
N ILE A 117 -25.56 -7.56 7.63
CA ILE A 117 -26.60 -7.79 6.63
C ILE A 117 -26.96 -9.27 6.54
N GLU A 118 -28.18 -9.56 6.11
CA GLU A 118 -28.60 -10.88 5.66
C GLU A 118 -28.85 -10.78 4.16
N ALA A 119 -28.07 -11.50 3.37
CA ALA A 119 -28.16 -11.55 1.92
C ALA A 119 -29.07 -12.71 1.48
N VAL A 120 -30.05 -12.41 0.64
CA VAL A 120 -30.99 -13.34 0.01
C VAL A 120 -30.76 -13.34 -1.50
N ALA A 121 -30.97 -14.48 -2.14
CA ALA A 121 -30.81 -14.64 -3.58
C ALA A 121 -31.63 -13.61 -4.37
N ASP A 122 -30.99 -13.01 -5.39
CA ASP A 122 -31.57 -12.06 -6.34
C ASP A 122 -32.08 -10.75 -5.73
N GLU A 123 -31.74 -10.45 -4.47
CA GLU A 123 -32.08 -9.17 -3.86
C GLU A 123 -31.06 -8.06 -4.18
N GLU A 124 -31.50 -6.82 -4.07
CA GLU A 124 -30.64 -5.64 -4.12
C GLU A 124 -30.53 -5.03 -2.72
N ILE A 125 -29.30 -4.94 -2.22
CA ILE A 125 -28.98 -4.31 -0.93
C ILE A 125 -28.24 -3.01 -1.24
N LEU A 126 -28.70 -1.91 -0.65
CA LEU A 126 -28.03 -0.61 -0.72
C LEU A 126 -27.56 -0.21 0.68
N LEU A 127 -26.25 0.06 0.81
CA LEU A 127 -25.63 0.56 2.03
C LEU A 127 -24.95 1.91 1.78
N GLU A 128 -25.12 2.81 2.73
CA GLU A 128 -24.61 4.18 2.71
C GLU A 128 -23.62 4.36 3.86
N ALA A 129 -22.32 4.25 3.57
CA ALA A 129 -21.26 4.41 4.54
C ALA A 129 -20.79 5.87 4.58
N ARG A 130 -20.88 6.51 5.75
CA ARG A 130 -20.32 7.85 5.98
C ARG A 130 -19.03 7.71 6.79
N LEU A 131 -17.91 8.16 6.23
CA LEU A 131 -16.61 8.13 6.89
C LEU A 131 -16.19 9.57 7.18
N GLU A 132 -15.89 9.85 8.43
CA GLU A 132 -15.50 11.18 8.92
C GLU A 132 -14.01 11.16 9.22
N GLU A 133 -13.30 12.25 8.96
CA GLU A 133 -11.93 12.41 9.44
C GLU A 133 -11.95 12.45 10.98
N ALA A 134 -11.32 11.46 11.60
CA ALA A 134 -11.27 11.27 13.05
C ALA A 134 -9.97 11.79 13.67
N ILE A 135 -8.92 11.95 12.87
CA ILE A 135 -7.61 12.45 13.27
C ILE A 135 -7.32 13.68 12.41
N ASP A 136 -7.10 14.84 13.05
CA ASP A 136 -6.66 16.05 12.35
C ASP A 136 -5.24 15.85 11.83
N THR A 137 -5.12 15.70 10.52
CA THR A 137 -3.83 15.58 9.83
C THR A 137 -3.38 16.89 9.17
N THR A 138 -3.93 18.04 9.57
CA THR A 138 -3.55 19.35 9.00
C THR A 138 -2.03 19.57 9.09
N GLY A 139 -1.39 19.83 7.94
CA GLY A 139 0.07 20.01 7.86
C GLY A 139 0.87 18.71 7.97
N TRP A 140 0.21 17.56 7.90
CA TRP A 140 0.81 16.23 7.84
C TRP A 140 0.34 15.51 6.58
N ARG A 141 1.20 14.66 6.02
CA ARG A 141 0.85 13.75 4.94
C ARG A 141 1.05 12.31 5.37
N SER A 142 0.04 11.49 5.14
CA SER A 142 0.08 10.03 5.31
C SER A 142 0.96 9.40 4.22
N ALA A 143 2.02 8.71 4.61
CA ALA A 143 3.05 8.23 3.69
C ALA A 143 3.50 6.78 3.97
N ASP A 144 3.77 6.04 2.91
CA ASP A 144 4.37 4.70 2.95
C ASP A 144 5.62 4.69 2.05
N PHE A 145 6.79 4.49 2.65
CA PHE A 145 8.06 4.55 1.94
C PHE A 145 8.58 3.18 1.53
N HIS A 146 7.84 2.10 1.76
CA HIS A 146 8.26 0.75 1.43
C HIS A 146 7.07 -0.10 0.98
N VAL A 147 6.90 -0.19 -0.33
CA VAL A 147 5.83 -0.99 -0.96
C VAL A 147 6.32 -1.65 -2.23
N HIS A 148 5.70 -2.78 -2.57
CA HIS A 148 6.04 -3.56 -3.75
C HIS A 148 4.84 -3.70 -4.70
N ALA A 149 5.11 -3.73 -5.99
CA ALA A 149 4.16 -4.09 -7.03
C ALA A 149 4.78 -5.09 -8.00
N ARG A 150 4.02 -5.50 -9.03
CA ARG A 150 4.40 -6.54 -9.99
C ARG A 150 5.81 -6.39 -10.62
N PRO A 151 6.38 -5.18 -10.80
CA PRO A 151 7.77 -5.08 -11.27
C PRO A 151 8.81 -5.64 -10.28
N SER A 152 8.50 -5.69 -8.97
CA SER A 152 9.29 -6.42 -7.98
C SER A 152 9.22 -7.93 -8.22
N SER A 153 10.30 -8.65 -7.90
CA SER A 153 10.42 -10.09 -8.17
C SER A 153 9.49 -10.97 -7.35
N ASP A 154 8.96 -10.47 -6.25
CA ASP A 154 8.19 -11.20 -5.24
C ASP A 154 6.82 -10.57 -4.95
N SER A 155 6.37 -9.65 -5.79
CA SER A 155 4.99 -9.16 -5.77
C SER A 155 4.28 -9.51 -7.07
N GLN A 156 2.99 -9.82 -6.95
CA GLN A 156 2.09 -10.05 -8.09
C GLN A 156 1.03 -8.94 -8.23
N VAL A 157 1.13 -7.87 -7.43
CA VAL A 157 0.13 -6.81 -7.39
C VAL A 157 0.28 -5.90 -8.62
N PRO A 158 -0.70 -5.84 -9.55
CA PRO A 158 -0.65 -4.88 -10.66
C PRO A 158 -0.53 -3.45 -10.15
N LEU A 159 0.14 -2.58 -10.92
CA LEU A 159 0.34 -1.18 -10.51
C LEU A 159 -0.99 -0.48 -10.23
N GLU A 160 -1.99 -0.70 -11.07
CA GLU A 160 -3.33 -0.14 -10.90
C GLU A 160 -3.92 -0.57 -9.55
N ALA A 161 -3.85 -1.87 -9.23
CA ALA A 161 -4.35 -2.40 -7.97
C ALA A 161 -3.59 -1.83 -6.75
N ARG A 162 -2.28 -1.62 -6.88
CA ARG A 162 -1.48 -0.97 -5.84
C ARG A 162 -1.96 0.47 -5.61
N ILE A 163 -2.21 1.25 -6.67
CA ILE A 163 -2.75 2.61 -6.55
C ILE A 163 -4.14 2.61 -5.89
N PHE A 164 -5.03 1.69 -6.28
CA PHE A 164 -6.33 1.53 -5.62
C PHE A 164 -6.20 1.26 -4.12
N SER A 165 -5.29 0.36 -3.73
CA SER A 165 -5.05 0.05 -2.31
C SER A 165 -4.49 1.26 -1.53
N LEU A 166 -3.52 1.99 -2.11
CA LEU A 166 -2.90 3.15 -1.47
C LEU A 166 -3.93 4.27 -1.24
N VAL A 167 -4.67 4.63 -2.28
CA VAL A 167 -5.70 5.68 -2.20
C VAL A 167 -6.87 5.24 -1.31
N GLY A 168 -7.24 3.95 -1.35
CA GLY A 168 -8.29 3.38 -0.51
C GLY A 168 -7.93 3.34 0.98
N GLU A 169 -6.66 3.16 1.32
CA GLU A 169 -6.14 3.20 2.70
C GLU A 169 -5.70 4.61 3.15
N GLY A 170 -5.99 5.64 2.35
CA GLY A 170 -5.68 7.03 2.68
C GLY A 170 -4.18 7.32 2.76
N ILE A 171 -3.37 6.66 1.92
CA ILE A 171 -1.98 7.05 1.70
C ILE A 171 -1.95 8.19 0.67
N GLU A 172 -1.23 9.25 1.00
CA GLU A 172 -1.12 10.48 0.21
C GLU A 172 0.26 10.64 -0.45
N TYR A 173 1.27 9.95 0.08
CA TYR A 173 2.60 9.87 -0.52
C TYR A 173 3.13 8.44 -0.50
N VAL A 174 3.72 7.98 -1.61
CA VAL A 174 4.36 6.67 -1.71
C VAL A 174 5.74 6.75 -2.35
N ALA A 175 6.70 5.99 -1.81
CA ALA A 175 7.92 5.66 -2.55
C ALA A 175 7.75 4.32 -3.24
N ALA A 176 7.87 4.27 -4.57
CA ALA A 176 7.77 3.04 -5.35
C ALA A 176 9.10 2.27 -5.29
N THR A 177 9.23 1.32 -4.37
CA THR A 177 10.50 0.68 -3.98
C THR A 177 10.55 -0.79 -4.36
N ASP A 178 10.19 -1.12 -5.61
CA ASP A 178 10.32 -2.49 -6.12
C ASP A 178 11.78 -2.96 -6.04
N HIS A 179 12.01 -4.25 -5.75
CA HIS A 179 13.35 -4.80 -5.59
C HIS A 179 14.25 -4.59 -6.81
N ASN A 180 15.31 -3.80 -6.63
CA ASN A 180 16.32 -3.48 -7.64
C ASN A 180 15.71 -3.01 -8.97
N ARG A 181 14.59 -2.30 -8.91
CA ARG A 181 13.80 -1.88 -10.07
C ARG A 181 13.22 -0.50 -9.88
N LEU A 182 13.68 0.44 -10.71
CA LEU A 182 13.12 1.80 -10.74
C LEU A 182 11.78 1.80 -11.50
N THR A 183 10.69 1.79 -10.75
CA THR A 183 9.33 1.83 -11.28
C THR A 183 8.71 3.21 -11.07
N ASP A 184 8.10 3.77 -12.12
CA ASP A 184 7.38 5.04 -12.05
C ASP A 184 5.88 4.80 -11.95
N TYR A 185 5.29 5.14 -10.80
CA TYR A 185 3.85 5.02 -10.55
C TYR A 185 3.05 6.20 -11.13
N ARG A 186 3.71 7.33 -11.43
CA ARG A 186 3.04 8.57 -11.85
C ARG A 186 2.18 8.42 -13.11
N PRO A 187 2.60 7.69 -14.17
CA PRO A 187 1.74 7.46 -15.34
C PRO A 187 0.43 6.74 -15.01
N VAL A 188 0.44 5.80 -14.04
CA VAL A 188 -0.76 5.08 -13.62
C VAL A 188 -1.65 5.97 -12.74
N ILE A 189 -1.06 6.75 -11.84
CA ILE A 189 -1.77 7.76 -11.04
C ILE A 189 -2.48 8.78 -11.93
N GLU A 190 -1.79 9.28 -12.97
CA GLU A 190 -2.37 10.20 -13.97
C GLU A 190 -3.51 9.54 -14.74
N ALA A 191 -3.31 8.31 -15.22
CA ALA A 191 -4.33 7.58 -15.98
C ALA A 191 -5.59 7.28 -15.14
N LEU A 192 -5.44 7.08 -13.83
CA LEU A 192 -6.54 6.88 -12.89
C LEU A 192 -7.18 8.20 -12.41
N GLY A 193 -6.56 9.35 -12.69
CA GLY A 193 -7.07 10.67 -12.29
C GLY A 193 -7.02 10.92 -10.79
N VAL A 194 -6.07 10.31 -10.07
CA VAL A 194 -5.96 10.40 -8.60
C VAL A 194 -4.74 11.20 -8.11
N GLY A 195 -4.16 12.03 -8.99
CA GLY A 195 -2.99 12.86 -8.66
C GLY A 195 -3.22 13.87 -7.52
N ASP A 196 -4.48 14.27 -7.28
CA ASP A 196 -4.84 15.13 -6.15
C ASP A 196 -4.88 14.37 -4.80
N LEU A 197 -4.87 13.03 -4.85
CA LEU A 197 -5.00 12.15 -3.69
C LEU A 197 -3.71 11.40 -3.34
N LEU A 198 -2.85 11.13 -4.32
CA LEU A 198 -1.63 10.36 -4.14
C LEU A 198 -0.50 10.94 -4.99
N VAL A 199 0.58 11.31 -4.32
CA VAL A 199 1.87 11.65 -4.92
C VAL A 199 2.81 10.45 -4.81
N ALA A 200 3.61 10.19 -5.83
CA ALA A 200 4.57 9.10 -5.83
C ALA A 200 5.95 9.57 -6.26
N SER A 201 6.97 9.14 -5.52
CA SER A 201 8.35 9.16 -5.98
C SER A 201 8.78 7.82 -6.52
N VAL A 202 9.62 7.83 -7.55
CA VAL A 202 10.38 6.64 -7.95
C VAL A 202 11.37 6.34 -6.85
N GLY A 203 11.45 5.09 -6.42
CA GLY A 203 12.48 4.61 -5.49
C GLY A 203 13.09 3.30 -5.97
N ASP A 204 13.93 2.73 -5.12
CA ASP A 204 14.44 1.38 -5.24
C ASP A 204 14.50 0.77 -3.85
N GLU A 205 14.09 -0.50 -3.70
CA GLU A 205 14.61 -1.31 -2.60
C GLU A 205 15.86 -2.03 -3.08
N ILE A 206 17.02 -1.51 -2.65
CA ILE A 206 18.32 -2.04 -3.01
C ILE A 206 18.55 -3.33 -2.22
N THR A 207 18.13 -4.45 -2.80
CA THR A 207 18.21 -5.78 -2.17
C THR A 207 19.57 -6.43 -2.38
N THR A 208 20.40 -6.44 -1.34
CA THR A 208 21.78 -6.94 -1.41
C THR A 208 21.94 -8.39 -0.95
N GLY A 209 20.86 -9.18 -1.09
CA GLY A 209 20.72 -10.48 -0.46
C GLY A 209 20.76 -10.33 1.06
N VAL A 210 21.50 -11.23 1.73
CA VAL A 210 21.50 -11.27 3.21
C VAL A 210 22.17 -10.08 3.89
N ARG A 211 22.83 -9.19 3.13
CA ARG A 211 23.63 -8.10 3.70
C ARG A 211 22.80 -6.90 4.15
N GLY A 212 21.51 -6.84 3.81
CA GLY A 212 20.68 -5.67 4.06
C GLY A 212 19.81 -5.31 2.86
N HIS A 213 18.66 -4.74 3.14
CA HIS A 213 17.86 -4.04 2.16
C HIS A 213 17.77 -2.55 2.52
N PHE A 214 17.73 -1.71 1.50
CA PHE A 214 17.80 -0.26 1.67
C PHE A 214 16.92 0.44 0.66
N ASN A 215 16.00 1.28 1.13
CA ASN A 215 15.26 2.15 0.22
C ASN A 215 16.08 3.39 -0.13
N ALA A 216 16.10 3.75 -1.40
CA ALA A 216 16.59 5.03 -1.89
C ALA A 216 15.49 5.74 -2.69
N PHE A 217 15.13 6.97 -2.30
CA PHE A 217 14.11 7.77 -2.99
C PHE A 217 14.28 9.28 -2.73
N PRO A 218 13.83 10.16 -3.64
CA PRO A 218 13.40 9.87 -5.01
C PRO A 218 14.60 9.51 -5.90
N LEU A 219 14.39 8.69 -6.93
CA LEU A 219 15.40 8.37 -7.94
C LEU A 219 14.91 8.77 -9.33
N ASP A 220 15.83 8.91 -10.29
CA ASP A 220 15.44 9.09 -11.70
C ASP A 220 15.07 7.72 -12.32
N ALA A 221 13.82 7.56 -12.76
CA ALA A 221 13.36 6.35 -13.46
C ALA A 221 14.14 6.01 -14.75
N ALA A 222 14.81 6.99 -15.35
CA ALA A 222 15.67 6.79 -16.52
C ALA A 222 17.07 6.29 -16.15
N SER A 223 17.45 6.33 -14.87
CA SER A 223 18.74 5.83 -14.38
C SER A 223 18.74 4.30 -14.22
N ALA A 224 19.92 3.73 -14.01
CA ALA A 224 20.02 2.33 -13.62
C ALA A 224 19.90 2.20 -12.09
N PRO A 225 19.21 1.18 -11.57
CA PRO A 225 19.21 0.92 -10.14
C PRO A 225 20.65 0.65 -9.64
N PRO A 226 20.98 1.06 -8.40
CA PRO A 226 22.25 0.71 -7.78
C PRO A 226 22.52 -0.79 -7.86
N SER A 227 23.76 -1.17 -8.17
CA SER A 227 24.11 -2.58 -8.26
C SER A 227 24.13 -3.23 -6.87
N PRO A 228 23.31 -4.27 -6.62
CA PRO A 228 23.27 -4.94 -5.32
C PRO A 228 24.55 -5.74 -5.02
N ALA A 229 25.45 -5.91 -6.00
CA ALA A 229 26.72 -6.60 -5.83
C ALA A 229 27.82 -5.73 -5.19
N MET A 230 27.62 -4.40 -5.13
CA MET A 230 28.58 -3.49 -4.53
C MET A 230 28.67 -3.69 -3.00
N PRO A 231 29.83 -3.38 -2.39
CA PRO A 231 29.92 -3.26 -0.93
C PRO A 231 28.92 -2.24 -0.40
N ILE A 232 28.31 -2.50 0.76
CA ILE A 232 27.29 -1.60 1.34
C ILE A 232 27.77 -0.15 1.49
N PRO A 233 29.00 0.13 2.00
CA PRO A 233 29.49 1.50 2.05
C PRO A 233 29.53 2.19 0.69
N ALA A 234 29.90 1.47 -0.38
CA ALA A 234 29.94 2.02 -1.73
C ALA A 234 28.55 2.26 -2.32
N ILE A 235 27.54 1.46 -1.94
CA ILE A 235 26.14 1.72 -2.28
C ILE A 235 25.70 3.04 -1.63
N PHE A 236 25.98 3.20 -0.33
CA PHE A 236 25.57 4.38 0.43
C PHE A 236 26.24 5.65 -0.11
N GLU A 237 27.56 5.60 -0.32
CA GLU A 237 28.32 6.69 -0.95
C GLU A 237 27.82 7.02 -2.36
N GLY A 238 27.41 6.00 -3.13
CA GLY A 238 26.86 6.18 -4.47
C GLY A 238 25.52 6.92 -4.46
N ILE A 239 24.64 6.62 -3.50
CA ILE A 239 23.38 7.34 -3.30
C ILE A 239 23.63 8.76 -2.79
N GLU A 240 24.53 8.94 -1.81
CA GLU A 240 24.87 10.27 -1.29
C GLU A 240 25.50 11.19 -2.35
N ALA A 241 26.18 10.62 -3.36
CA ALA A 241 26.79 11.35 -4.45
C ALA A 241 25.81 11.75 -5.57
N LEU A 242 24.54 11.34 -5.49
CA LEU A 242 23.52 11.78 -6.43
C LEU A 242 23.27 13.29 -6.28
N PRO A 243 22.84 13.98 -7.35
CA PRO A 243 22.66 15.43 -7.32
C PRO A 243 21.44 15.89 -6.51
N GLY A 244 20.55 14.97 -6.11
CA GLY A 244 19.37 15.27 -5.31
C GLY A 244 19.65 15.24 -3.81
N GLU A 245 18.57 15.28 -3.02
CA GLU A 245 18.63 15.08 -1.57
C GLU A 245 18.04 13.72 -1.18
N GLU A 246 18.43 12.66 -1.90
CA GLU A 246 17.87 11.32 -1.77
C GLU A 246 17.88 10.83 -0.31
N VAL A 247 16.76 10.31 0.14
CA VAL A 247 16.64 9.60 1.40
C VAL A 247 17.15 8.19 1.18
N LEU A 248 18.24 7.84 1.86
CA LEU A 248 18.64 6.46 2.07
C LEU A 248 18.07 5.96 3.40
N GLN A 249 17.27 4.91 3.34
CA GLN A 249 16.63 4.27 4.48
C GLN A 249 17.17 2.84 4.66
N VAL A 250 17.49 2.44 5.89
CA VAL A 250 17.72 1.02 6.22
C VAL A 250 16.38 0.35 6.48
N ASN A 251 16.03 -0.66 5.69
CA ASN A 251 14.79 -1.40 5.84
C ASN A 251 14.95 -2.55 6.84
N HIS A 252 13.87 -2.87 7.55
CA HIS A 252 13.69 -3.98 8.49
C HIS A 252 15.03 -4.47 9.09
N PRO A 253 15.73 -3.64 9.90
CA PRO A 253 17.17 -3.78 10.15
C PRO A 253 17.60 -5.09 10.83
N ARG A 254 16.64 -5.79 11.45
CA ARG A 254 16.79 -7.06 12.19
C ARG A 254 16.00 -8.21 11.54
N PHE A 255 15.59 -8.09 10.28
CA PHE A 255 14.86 -9.14 9.58
C PHE A 255 15.73 -10.38 9.41
N GLU A 256 15.18 -11.55 9.74
CA GLU A 256 15.91 -12.81 9.66
C GLU A 256 16.34 -13.08 8.22
N GLY A 257 17.65 -13.15 7.99
CA GLY A 257 18.22 -13.42 6.67
C GLY A 257 18.36 -12.21 5.75
N ALA A 258 17.98 -11.00 6.17
CA ALA A 258 18.21 -9.77 5.40
C ALA A 258 18.49 -8.51 6.26
N GLY A 259 18.61 -8.62 7.59
CA GLY A 259 18.84 -7.50 8.49
C GLY A 259 20.26 -6.91 8.39
N TYR A 260 20.36 -5.62 8.04
CA TYR A 260 21.65 -4.93 7.98
C TYR A 260 22.34 -4.89 9.35
N PHE A 261 21.60 -4.67 10.44
CA PHE A 261 22.15 -4.57 11.79
C PHE A 261 22.71 -5.91 12.27
N ASP A 262 22.11 -7.02 11.87
CA ASP A 262 22.65 -8.35 12.14
C ASP A 262 23.91 -8.61 11.30
N THR A 263 23.91 -8.20 10.03
CA THR A 263 25.07 -8.32 9.13
C THR A 263 26.29 -7.58 9.67
N ILE A 264 26.10 -6.37 10.20
CA ILE A 264 27.19 -5.60 10.80
C ILE A 264 27.45 -5.97 12.27
N ALA A 265 26.77 -6.98 12.82
CA ALA A 265 26.87 -7.36 14.23
C ALA A 265 26.69 -6.16 15.17
N LEU A 266 25.67 -5.34 14.93
CA LEU A 266 25.29 -4.24 15.81
C LEU A 266 24.81 -4.82 17.15
N ASP A 267 25.50 -4.47 18.22
CA ASP A 267 25.15 -4.89 19.58
C ASP A 267 23.77 -4.34 19.95
N PRO A 268 22.77 -5.21 20.22
CA PRO A 268 21.38 -4.81 20.49
C PRO A 268 21.20 -4.08 21.83
N GLN A 269 22.21 -4.05 22.71
CA GLN A 269 22.15 -3.35 23.99
C GLN A 269 22.92 -2.04 24.00
N THR A 270 23.92 -1.89 23.12
CA THR A 270 24.82 -0.74 23.14
C THR A 270 24.82 0.08 21.85
N GLY A 271 24.25 -0.45 20.76
CA GLY A 271 24.31 0.15 19.41
C GLY A 271 25.73 0.26 18.85
N ALA A 272 26.68 -0.52 19.38
CA ALA A 272 28.07 -0.53 18.93
C ALA A 272 28.30 -1.64 17.90
N THR A 273 29.28 -1.45 17.03
CA THR A 273 29.80 -2.50 16.14
C THR A 273 31.29 -2.28 15.93
N GLU A 274 32.03 -3.38 15.79
CA GLU A 274 33.45 -3.39 15.37
C GLU A 274 33.60 -3.83 13.90
N ASN A 275 32.50 -4.05 13.18
CA ASN A 275 32.55 -4.49 11.79
C ASN A 275 33.11 -3.37 10.90
N PRO A 276 34.26 -3.58 10.23
CA PRO A 276 34.90 -2.54 9.43
C PRO A 276 34.10 -2.16 8.16
N ASN A 277 33.09 -2.96 7.80
CA ASN A 277 32.19 -2.69 6.68
C ASN A 277 30.86 -2.03 7.13
N ALA A 278 30.74 -1.67 8.41
CA ALA A 278 29.60 -0.89 8.89
C ALA A 278 29.66 0.52 8.31
N SER A 279 28.54 0.97 7.74
CA SER A 279 28.31 2.33 7.31
C SER A 279 27.05 2.86 7.98
N PHE A 280 27.14 4.10 8.45
CA PHE A 280 26.06 4.84 9.07
C PHE A 280 25.66 6.06 8.22
N ALA A 281 26.05 6.08 6.94
CA ALA A 281 25.73 7.13 5.99
C ALA A 281 24.33 6.93 5.38
N PHE A 282 23.30 6.93 6.25
CA PHE A 282 21.89 6.86 5.86
C PHE A 282 21.07 7.89 6.65
N GLN A 283 19.89 8.25 6.17
CA GLN A 283 19.05 9.30 6.77
C GLN A 283 17.90 8.73 7.60
N ALA A 284 17.39 7.55 7.23
CA ALA A 284 16.23 6.94 7.89
C ALA A 284 16.46 5.46 8.20
N MET A 285 15.68 4.93 9.15
CA MET A 285 15.62 3.50 9.39
C MET A 285 14.21 3.09 9.80
N GLU A 286 13.78 1.93 9.34
CA GLU A 286 12.54 1.33 9.79
C GLU A 286 12.65 0.89 11.24
N VAL A 287 11.81 1.48 12.09
CA VAL A 287 11.59 1.02 13.46
C VAL A 287 10.40 0.07 13.55
N LEU A 288 9.53 0.09 12.53
CA LEU A 288 8.41 -0.83 12.32
C LEU A 288 8.31 -1.18 10.82
N ASN A 289 8.01 -2.42 10.47
CA ASN A 289 7.89 -2.96 9.12
C ASN A 289 6.75 -4.02 9.06
N GLY A 290 5.69 -3.68 8.33
CA GLY A 290 4.52 -4.54 8.13
C GLY A 290 3.71 -4.83 9.40
N ILE A 291 2.76 -5.75 9.25
CA ILE A 291 1.84 -6.21 10.31
C ILE A 291 2.27 -7.59 10.78
N SER A 292 3.36 -7.68 11.55
CA SER A 292 3.70 -8.93 12.23
C SER A 292 3.46 -8.82 13.74
N ASP A 293 2.96 -9.90 14.35
CA ASP A 293 2.68 -9.98 15.79
C ASP A 293 3.92 -9.66 16.66
N LYS A 294 5.13 -9.85 16.11
CA LYS A 294 6.39 -9.53 16.79
C LYS A 294 6.65 -8.03 16.88
N GLU A 295 6.14 -7.26 15.94
CA GLU A 295 6.38 -5.81 15.86
C GLU A 295 5.28 -4.97 16.52
N LEU A 296 4.10 -5.55 16.69
CA LEU A 296 2.95 -4.91 17.35
C LEU A 296 2.72 -5.40 18.79
N SER A 297 3.70 -6.13 19.37
CA SER A 297 3.61 -6.57 20.76
C SER A 297 3.53 -5.38 21.72
N LEU A 298 2.50 -5.34 22.56
CA LEU A 298 2.36 -4.35 23.62
C LEU A 298 3.24 -4.66 24.86
N ASP A 299 3.82 -5.86 24.92
CA ASP A 299 4.59 -6.32 26.07
C ASP A 299 6.02 -5.77 26.08
N ALA A 300 6.59 -5.49 24.90
CA ALA A 300 7.90 -4.89 24.74
C ALA A 300 8.02 -4.19 23.37
N PRO A 301 8.74 -3.05 23.29
CA PRO A 301 9.02 -2.43 22.01
C PRO A 301 9.85 -3.37 21.11
N PRO A 302 9.68 -3.30 19.77
CA PRO A 302 10.50 -4.07 18.85
C PRO A 302 12.00 -3.74 19.01
N GLN A 303 12.86 -4.74 18.78
CA GLN A 303 14.31 -4.56 18.92
C GLN A 303 14.85 -3.46 18.00
N THR A 304 14.27 -3.27 16.82
CA THR A 304 14.60 -2.19 15.87
C THR A 304 14.38 -0.79 16.48
N MET A 305 13.32 -0.62 17.27
CA MET A 305 13.06 0.61 18.02
C MET A 305 14.09 0.81 19.14
N LEU A 306 14.47 -0.26 19.84
CA LEU A 306 15.55 -0.21 20.85
C LEU A 306 16.90 0.15 20.21
N ASP A 307 17.23 -0.43 19.06
CA ASP A 307 18.44 -0.11 18.31
C ASP A 307 18.47 1.37 17.93
N TRP A 308 17.35 1.93 17.48
CA TRP A 308 17.21 3.36 17.20
C TRP A 308 17.51 4.22 18.44
N PHE A 309 16.96 3.88 19.62
CA PHE A 309 17.29 4.57 20.88
C PHE A 309 18.75 4.44 21.29
N HIS A 310 19.37 3.29 21.05
CA HIS A 310 20.80 3.09 21.32
C HIS A 310 21.67 3.92 20.37
N LEU A 311 21.33 3.97 19.08
CA LEU A 311 22.02 4.82 18.09
C LEU A 311 21.86 6.31 18.43
N LEU A 312 20.66 6.75 18.83
CA LEU A 312 20.41 8.11 19.35
C LEU A 312 21.31 8.43 20.55
N SER A 313 21.42 7.50 21.51
CA SER A 313 22.26 7.64 22.70
C SER A 313 23.76 7.75 22.36
N ARG A 314 24.16 7.27 21.18
CA ARG A 314 25.53 7.38 20.65
C ARG A 314 25.75 8.63 19.80
N GLY A 315 24.73 9.47 19.64
CA GLY A 315 24.81 10.73 18.88
C GLY A 315 24.45 10.61 17.40
N TYR A 316 24.04 9.42 16.92
CA TYR A 316 23.44 9.31 15.59
C TYR A 316 22.05 9.92 15.58
N ARG A 317 21.64 10.48 14.45
CA ARG A 317 20.29 11.04 14.26
C ARG A 317 19.75 10.52 12.95
N PHE A 318 18.99 9.43 13.05
CA PHE A 318 18.26 8.85 11.93
C PHE A 318 16.78 9.10 12.13
N THR A 319 16.08 9.40 11.05
CA THR A 319 14.62 9.50 11.07
C THR A 319 14.04 8.11 11.25
N ALA A 320 13.25 7.93 12.31
CA ALA A 320 12.46 6.72 12.47
C ALA A 320 11.35 6.72 11.42
N THR A 321 11.20 5.60 10.72
CA THR A 321 10.11 5.37 9.78
C THR A 321 9.38 4.07 10.11
N GLY A 322 8.15 3.94 9.65
CA GLY A 322 7.43 2.68 9.63
C GLY A 322 6.64 2.52 8.35
N ASN A 323 6.85 1.40 7.67
CA ASN A 323 6.28 1.15 6.35
C ASN A 323 5.63 -0.23 6.29
N SER A 324 4.75 -0.45 5.30
CA SER A 324 4.00 -1.71 5.21
C SER A 324 4.81 -2.88 4.68
N ASP A 325 5.78 -2.61 3.81
CA ASP A 325 6.49 -3.64 3.05
C ASP A 325 5.53 -4.61 2.36
N SER A 326 4.46 -4.03 1.82
CA SER A 326 3.34 -4.81 1.31
C SER A 326 3.66 -5.41 -0.04
N HIS A 327 3.60 -6.74 -0.10
CA HIS A 327 3.83 -7.52 -1.32
C HIS A 327 2.54 -8.02 -1.98
N THR A 328 1.44 -8.02 -1.22
CA THR A 328 0.12 -8.45 -1.67
C THR A 328 -0.91 -7.35 -1.41
N LEU A 329 -2.16 -7.60 -1.80
CA LEU A 329 -3.32 -6.80 -1.40
C LEU A 329 -3.95 -7.30 -0.07
N THR A 330 -3.51 -8.46 0.44
CA THR A 330 -3.96 -9.02 1.73
C THR A 330 -3.13 -8.47 2.89
N ALA A 331 -1.84 -8.20 2.65
CA ALA A 331 -1.02 -7.33 3.48
C ALA A 331 -1.37 -5.87 3.14
N GLU A 332 -1.86 -5.12 4.13
CA GLU A 332 -2.43 -3.80 3.92
C GLU A 332 -1.33 -2.75 3.79
N VAL A 333 -1.41 -1.92 2.76
CA VAL A 333 -0.52 -0.76 2.58
C VAL A 333 -0.75 0.26 3.68
N GLY A 334 0.30 0.94 4.10
CA GLY A 334 0.20 1.97 5.13
C GLY A 334 0.02 1.44 6.55
N TYR A 335 0.37 0.18 6.81
CA TYR A 335 0.35 -0.40 8.16
C TYR A 335 1.68 -1.09 8.45
N PRO A 336 2.55 -0.47 9.27
CA PRO A 336 2.52 0.93 9.73
C PRO A 336 2.68 1.94 8.58
N ARG A 337 2.45 3.22 8.90
CA ARG A 337 2.69 4.37 8.03
C ARG A 337 3.44 5.48 8.75
N ASN A 338 3.79 6.49 7.97
CA ASN A 338 4.43 7.71 8.43
C ASN A 338 3.46 8.88 8.27
N TYR A 339 3.37 9.75 9.27
CA TYR A 339 2.83 11.10 9.09
C TYR A 339 4.00 12.07 8.96
N VAL A 340 4.13 12.69 7.79
CA VAL A 340 5.27 13.54 7.42
C VAL A 340 4.83 15.00 7.46
N ALA A 341 5.58 15.87 8.14
CA ALA A 341 5.20 17.27 8.25
C ALA A 341 5.40 18.00 6.92
N VAL A 342 4.31 18.25 6.19
CA VAL A 342 4.29 18.93 4.89
C VAL A 342 3.27 20.06 4.98
N PRO A 343 3.68 21.34 4.82
CA PRO A 343 2.75 22.46 4.92
C PRO A 343 1.59 22.37 3.92
N GLU A 344 0.41 22.83 4.36
CA GLU A 344 -0.75 22.96 3.48
C GLU A 344 -0.46 23.83 2.25
N GLY A 345 -1.00 23.44 1.10
CA GLY A 345 -0.79 24.15 -0.16
C GLY A 345 0.62 24.04 -0.75
N THR A 346 1.44 23.08 -0.29
CA THR A 346 2.73 22.78 -0.91
C THR A 346 2.55 22.25 -2.33
N ASP A 347 3.14 22.93 -3.33
CA ASP A 347 3.12 22.49 -4.73
C ASP A 347 4.08 21.29 -4.96
N ASP A 348 5.31 21.37 -4.47
CA ASP A 348 6.32 20.31 -4.57
C ASP A 348 6.25 19.38 -3.34
N VAL A 349 5.26 18.49 -3.34
CA VAL A 349 5.03 17.54 -2.25
C VAL A 349 6.20 16.55 -2.12
N GLU A 350 6.78 16.09 -3.24
CA GLU A 350 7.91 15.16 -3.21
C GLU A 350 9.13 15.79 -2.53
N GLY A 351 9.54 16.98 -2.96
CA GLY A 351 10.65 17.70 -2.33
C GLY A 351 10.39 18.03 -0.86
N ALA A 352 9.15 18.39 -0.49
CA ALA A 352 8.81 18.67 0.90
C ALA A 352 8.83 17.43 1.79
N VAL A 353 8.37 16.27 1.29
CA VAL A 353 8.47 14.99 2.01
C VAL A 353 9.93 14.63 2.24
N VAL A 354 10.76 14.71 1.21
CA VAL A 354 12.21 14.44 1.31
C VAL A 354 12.86 15.34 2.36
N ALA A 355 12.62 16.65 2.27
CA ALA A 355 13.16 17.62 3.22
C ALA A 355 12.69 17.34 4.66
N ALA A 356 11.42 16.97 4.86
CA ALA A 356 10.86 16.64 6.16
C ALA A 356 11.46 15.36 6.74
N VAL A 357 11.64 14.31 5.93
CA VAL A 357 12.32 13.07 6.34
C VAL A 357 13.75 13.38 6.75
N ARG A 358 14.52 14.14 5.96
CA ARG A 358 15.90 14.54 6.32
C ARG A 358 15.96 15.42 7.57
N ALA A 359 14.92 16.20 7.84
CA ALA A 359 14.81 17.06 9.01
C ALA A 359 14.20 16.36 10.25
N HIS A 360 14.01 15.03 10.21
CA HIS A 360 13.41 14.23 11.30
C HIS A 360 11.97 14.65 11.66
N ARG A 361 11.20 15.17 10.71
CA ARG A 361 9.82 15.64 10.90
C ARG A 361 8.81 14.58 10.47
N VAL A 362 8.93 13.40 11.09
CA VAL A 362 8.13 12.22 10.79
C VAL A 362 7.60 11.62 12.10
N VAL A 363 6.33 11.25 12.11
CA VAL A 363 5.73 10.44 13.17
C VAL A 363 5.39 9.06 12.60
N VAL A 364 6.00 8.03 13.15
CA VAL A 364 5.65 6.64 12.83
C VAL A 364 4.35 6.27 13.53
N SER A 365 3.41 5.69 12.79
CA SER A 365 2.09 5.36 13.31
C SER A 365 1.56 4.03 12.79
N HIS A 366 0.93 3.27 13.69
CA HIS A 366 0.08 2.13 13.37
C HIS A 366 -1.36 2.37 13.87
N GLY A 367 -1.74 3.65 14.05
CA GLY A 367 -3.06 4.05 14.55
C GLY A 367 -3.06 5.48 15.08
N PRO A 368 -2.41 5.74 16.23
CA PRO A 368 -2.41 7.07 16.83
C PRO A 368 -1.45 8.04 16.11
N LEU A 369 -1.86 9.30 15.98
CA LEU A 369 -0.98 10.43 15.66
C LEU A 369 -0.83 11.29 16.92
N PRO A 370 0.14 11.00 17.81
CA PRO A 370 0.34 11.79 19.01
C PRO A 370 0.93 13.15 18.67
N THR A 371 0.31 14.21 19.17
CA THR A 371 0.93 15.52 19.29
C THR A 371 1.23 15.78 20.76
N PHE A 372 2.41 16.30 21.07
CA PHE A 372 2.77 16.70 22.42
C PHE A 372 3.47 18.05 22.38
N THR A 373 3.32 18.81 23.46
CA THR A 373 4.00 20.10 23.64
C THR A 373 4.91 19.99 24.85
N VAL A 374 6.12 20.52 24.75
CA VAL A 374 7.06 20.63 25.87
C VAL A 374 7.25 22.11 26.16
N ASP A 375 6.92 22.53 27.38
CA ASP A 375 7.00 23.94 27.81
C ASP A 375 6.25 24.93 26.90
N GLY A 376 5.15 24.49 26.28
CA GLY A 376 4.35 25.30 25.35
C GLY A 376 4.94 25.41 23.94
N VAL A 377 6.00 24.67 23.64
CA VAL A 377 6.56 24.50 22.30
C VAL A 377 6.07 23.16 21.75
N ALA A 378 5.41 23.22 20.58
CA ALA A 378 4.95 22.04 19.84
C ALA A 378 6.09 21.40 19.05
#